data_AF-A0A356L7E0-F1
#
_entry.id   AF-A0A356L7E0-F1
#
_cell.length_a   1.000
_cell.length_b   1.000
_cell.length_c   1.000
_cell.angle_alpha   90.00
_cell.angle_beta   90.00
_cell.angle_gamma   90.00
#
_symmetry.space_group_name_H-M   'P 1'
#
loop_
_entity.id
_entity.type
_entity.pdbx_description
1 polymer ?
#
loop_
_entity_poly.entity_id
_entity_poly.type
_entity_poly.pdbx_seq_one_letter_code
_entity_poly.pdbx_strand_id
1 'polypeptide(L)'
;MQNTEYFASINEVSKQLGIPAHTLRYWERQFPVAIKPTTGAGGRRYYRVETVARLTVIRDLLYTRGMTIAGVKKLLRDGTFPDTASALNIAPTAATTAPSAPTPQNHADEIDTAIDLLLTAKQLLTVAQ
;
A
#
# COMPACT_ATOMS: atom_id res chain seq x y z
N MET A 1 -5.77 28.08 7.40
CA MET A 1 -4.72 27.93 6.37
C MET A 1 -3.65 27.02 6.92
N GLN A 2 -3.64 25.73 6.57
CA GLN A 2 -2.50 24.83 6.84
C GLN A 2 -2.40 23.82 5.70
N ASN A 3 -2.06 24.30 4.50
CA ASN A 3 -1.67 23.42 3.41
C ASN A 3 -0.15 23.30 3.40
N THR A 4 0.39 22.73 4.46
CA THR A 4 1.80 22.34 4.50
C THR A 4 1.92 21.09 3.65
N GLU A 5 2.45 21.24 2.44
CA GLU A 5 2.80 20.13 1.55
C GLU A 5 3.91 19.30 2.20
N TYR A 6 3.56 18.45 3.16
CA TYR A 6 4.50 17.51 3.78
C TYR A 6 4.82 16.40 2.77
N PHE A 7 6.11 16.23 2.53
CA PHE A 7 6.69 15.18 1.73
C PHE A 7 7.19 14.07 2.65
N ALA A 8 6.41 13.00 2.82
CA ALA A 8 6.78 11.89 3.68
C ALA A 8 7.58 10.84 2.90
N SER A 9 8.67 10.34 3.47
CA SER A 9 9.42 9.23 2.88
C SER A 9 8.70 7.89 3.09
N ILE A 10 8.99 6.87 2.27
CA ILE A 10 8.37 5.54 2.42
C ILE A 10 8.54 4.93 3.81
N ASN A 11 9.67 5.20 4.46
CA ASN A 11 9.93 4.72 5.81
C ASN A 11 9.09 5.47 6.86
N GLU A 12 8.85 6.76 6.65
CA GLU A 12 8.01 7.57 7.53
C GLU A 12 6.53 7.18 7.41
N VAL A 13 6.05 7.04 6.17
CA VAL A 13 4.70 6.57 5.86
C VAL A 13 4.47 5.15 6.41
N SER A 14 5.46 4.27 6.26
CA SER A 14 5.45 2.93 6.85
C SER A 14 5.23 2.97 8.38
N LYS A 15 6.01 3.80 9.09
CA LYS A 15 5.88 3.98 10.54
C LYS A 15 4.53 4.58 10.94
N GLN A 16 4.02 5.56 10.20
CA GLN A 16 2.73 6.21 10.48
C GLN A 16 1.55 5.25 10.31
N LEU A 17 1.55 4.43 9.26
CA LEU A 17 0.45 3.52 8.94
C LEU A 17 0.60 2.15 9.63
N GLY A 18 1.78 1.84 10.16
CA GLY A 18 2.11 0.52 10.69
C GLY A 18 2.23 -0.55 9.60
N ILE A 19 2.55 -0.15 8.36
CA ILE A 19 2.62 -1.05 7.20
C ILE A 19 4.07 -1.19 6.75
N PRO A 20 4.57 -2.40 6.48
CA PRO A 20 5.93 -2.58 5.96
C PRO A 20 6.19 -1.79 4.67
N ALA A 21 7.41 -1.24 4.55
CA ALA A 21 7.80 -0.43 3.39
C ALA A 21 7.70 -1.22 2.06
N HIS A 22 7.93 -2.55 2.08
CA HIS A 22 7.80 -3.39 0.89
C HIS A 22 6.34 -3.50 0.42
N THR A 23 5.36 -3.49 1.33
CA THR A 23 3.93 -3.51 1.00
C THR A 23 3.53 -2.20 0.34
N LEU A 24 4.06 -1.07 0.83
CA LEU A 24 3.86 0.24 0.19
C LEU A 24 4.45 0.25 -1.24
N ARG A 25 5.65 -0.30 -1.45
CA ARG A 25 6.25 -0.47 -2.80
C ARG A 25 5.42 -1.38 -3.70
N TYR A 26 4.78 -2.39 -3.14
CA TYR A 26 3.86 -3.25 -3.89
C TYR A 26 2.60 -2.49 -4.29
N TRP A 27 2.03 -1.71 -3.37
CA TRP A 27 0.86 -0.86 -3.64
C TRP A 27 1.15 0.23 -4.68
N GLU A 28 2.35 0.80 -4.72
CA GLU A 28 2.80 1.71 -5.80
C GLU A 28 2.59 1.09 -7.19
N ARG A 29 2.94 -0.20 -7.34
CA ARG A 29 2.80 -0.93 -8.61
C ARG A 29 1.34 -1.26 -8.92
N GLN A 30 0.52 -1.53 -7.91
CA GLN A 30 -0.88 -1.92 -8.10
C GLN A 30 -1.81 -0.72 -8.35
N PHE A 31 -1.53 0.42 -7.72
CA PHE A 31 -2.36 1.63 -7.78
C PHE A 31 -1.59 2.85 -8.33
N PRO A 32 -1.01 2.78 -9.55
CA PRO A 32 -0.18 3.85 -10.10
C PRO A 32 -0.93 5.17 -10.34
N VAL A 33 -2.26 5.12 -10.40
CA VAL A 33 -3.11 6.30 -10.59
C VAL A 33 -3.33 7.06 -9.27
N ALA A 34 -3.49 6.35 -8.16
CA ALA A 34 -3.73 6.94 -6.84
C ALA A 34 -2.46 7.18 -6.03
N ILE A 35 -1.42 6.36 -6.26
CA ILE A 35 -0.15 6.41 -5.53
C ILE A 35 0.93 6.78 -6.54
N LYS A 36 1.24 8.08 -6.62
CA LYS A 36 2.34 8.60 -7.44
C LYS A 36 3.44 9.13 -6.55
N PRO A 37 4.57 8.42 -6.40
CA PRO A 37 5.71 8.98 -5.70
C PRO A 37 6.25 10.19 -6.47
N THR A 38 6.46 11.30 -5.79
CA THR A 38 7.19 12.43 -6.36
C THR A 38 8.67 12.13 -6.22
N THR A 39 9.39 12.14 -7.34
CA THR A 39 10.85 11.99 -7.35
C THR A 39 11.46 13.27 -6.81
N GLY A 40 11.99 13.23 -5.60
CA GLY A 40 12.76 14.34 -5.04
C GLY A 40 14.20 14.35 -5.56
N ALA A 41 14.93 15.41 -5.26
CA ALA A 41 16.35 15.52 -5.58
C ALA A 41 17.12 14.30 -5.02
N GLY A 42 17.89 13.62 -5.87
CA GLY A 42 18.66 12.42 -5.49
C GLY A 42 17.93 11.08 -5.63
N GLY A 43 16.81 11.01 -6.35
CA GLY A 43 16.14 9.73 -6.68
C GLY A 43 15.34 9.11 -5.53
N ARG A 44 15.14 9.84 -4.44
CA ARG A 44 14.31 9.42 -3.31
C ARG A 44 12.82 9.67 -3.61
N ARG A 45 11.99 8.72 -3.16
CA ARG A 45 10.54 8.77 -3.33
C ARG A 45 9.91 9.47 -2.15
N TYR A 46 9.11 10.50 -2.44
CA TYR A 46 8.33 11.21 -1.45
C TYR A 46 6.84 11.10 -1.78
N TYR A 47 6.04 10.87 -0.76
CA TYR A 47 4.58 10.88 -0.84
C TYR A 47 4.07 12.23 -0.38
N ARG A 48 3.09 12.77 -1.10
CA ARG A 48 2.36 13.95 -0.65
C ARG A 48 1.32 13.56 0.40
N VAL A 49 0.92 14.52 1.24
CA VAL A 49 -0.15 14.33 2.24
C VAL A 49 -1.41 13.72 1.61
N GLU A 50 -1.81 14.17 0.42
CA GLU A 50 -2.96 13.61 -0.30
C GLU A 50 -2.77 12.13 -0.65
N THR A 51 -1.56 11.74 -1.08
CA THR A 51 -1.24 10.33 -1.36
C THR A 51 -1.24 9.49 -0.09
N VAL A 52 -0.78 10.03 1.04
CA VAL A 52 -0.82 9.37 2.35
C VAL A 52 -2.26 9.17 2.83
N ALA A 53 -3.14 10.15 2.58
CA ALA A 53 -4.57 10.01 2.86
C ALA A 53 -5.19 8.87 2.04
N ARG A 54 -4.90 8.80 0.73
CA ARG A 54 -5.36 7.70 -0.14
C ARG A 54 -4.83 6.34 0.31
N LEU A 55 -3.56 6.26 0.72
CA LEU A 55 -2.96 5.04 1.29
C LEU A 55 -3.70 4.57 2.55
N THR A 56 -4.13 5.50 3.40
CA THR A 56 -4.90 5.20 4.61
C THR A 56 -6.27 4.60 4.27
N VAL A 57 -6.95 5.15 3.25
CA VAL A 57 -8.23 4.61 2.77
C VAL A 57 -8.04 3.23 2.14
N ILE A 58 -7.02 3.04 1.30
CA ILE A 58 -6.71 1.72 0.71
C ILE A 58 -6.46 0.68 1.81
N ARG A 59 -5.71 1.06 2.86
CA ARG A 59 -5.52 0.20 4.03
C ARG A 59 -6.85 -0.20 4.65
N ASP A 60 -7.73 0.75 4.92
CA ASP A 60 -9.02 0.47 5.55
C ASP A 60 -9.91 -0.44 4.67
N LEU A 61 -9.92 -0.20 3.36
CA LEU A 61 -10.65 -1.04 2.41
C LEU A 61 -10.14 -2.49 2.39
N LEU A 62 -8.82 -2.67 2.42
CA LEU A 62 -8.21 -4.00 2.37
C LEU A 62 -8.30 -4.74 3.71
N TYR A 63 -7.97 -4.07 4.82
CA TYR A 63 -7.87 -4.70 6.14
C TYR A 63 -9.18 -4.66 6.93
N THR A 64 -9.91 -3.54 6.90
CA THR A 64 -11.16 -3.37 7.66
C THR A 64 -12.35 -3.96 6.91
N ARG A 65 -12.46 -3.67 5.60
CA ARG A 65 -13.59 -4.15 4.77
C ARG A 65 -13.34 -5.48 4.06
N GLY A 66 -12.13 -6.04 4.16
CA GLY A 66 -11.77 -7.31 3.52
C GLY A 66 -11.83 -7.27 1.98
N MET A 67 -11.68 -6.09 1.38
CA MET A 67 -11.71 -5.94 -0.07
C MET A 67 -10.43 -6.49 -0.70
N THR A 68 -10.51 -6.96 -1.95
CA THR A 68 -9.33 -7.35 -2.72
C THR A 68 -8.71 -6.16 -3.44
N ILE A 69 -7.44 -6.29 -3.83
CA ILE A 69 -6.74 -5.28 -4.65
C ILE A 69 -7.50 -5.00 -5.95
N ALA A 70 -8.11 -6.02 -6.56
CA ALA A 70 -8.95 -5.87 -7.75
C ALA A 70 -10.22 -5.05 -7.48
N GLY A 71 -10.87 -5.27 -6.33
CA GLY A 71 -12.04 -4.50 -5.90
C GLY A 71 -11.71 -3.02 -5.67
N VAL A 72 -10.60 -2.76 -4.97
CA VAL A 72 -10.10 -1.39 -4.76
C VAL A 72 -9.76 -0.72 -6.09
N LYS A 73 -9.08 -1.43 -7.00
CA LYS A 73 -8.76 -0.92 -8.34
C LYS A 73 -10.01 -0.60 -9.17
N LYS A 74 -11.08 -1.38 -9.01
CA LYS A 74 -12.38 -1.10 -9.64
C LYS A 74 -12.98 0.20 -9.10
N LEU A 75 -12.99 0.41 -7.78
CA LEU A 75 -13.45 1.67 -7.16
C LEU A 75 -12.67 2.89 -7.66
N LEU A 76 -11.35 2.78 -7.78
CA LEU A 76 -10.51 3.85 -8.32
C LEU A 76 -10.86 4.20 -9.77
N ARG A 77 -11.24 3.21 -10.58
CA ARG A 77 -11.64 3.41 -11.98
C ARG A 77 -13.04 3.99 -12.11
N ASP A 78 -13.93 3.59 -11.22
CA ASP A 78 -15.33 4.00 -11.20
C ASP A 78 -15.53 5.43 -10.65
N GLY A 79 -14.50 6.01 -10.03
CA GLY A 79 -14.57 7.33 -9.38
C GLY A 79 -15.27 7.30 -8.02
N THR A 80 -15.75 6.14 -7.58
CA THR A 80 -16.40 5.90 -6.28
C THR A 80 -15.36 5.73 -5.15
N PHE A 81 -14.08 5.96 -5.41
CA PHE A 81 -13.05 5.91 -4.38
C PHE A 81 -13.22 7.08 -3.40
N PRO A 82 -13.36 6.82 -2.09
CA PRO A 82 -13.50 7.89 -1.12
C PRO A 82 -12.18 8.67 -1.01
N ASP A 83 -12.22 9.94 -1.41
CA ASP A 83 -11.04 10.80 -1.45
C ASP A 83 -10.48 11.10 -0.04
N THR A 84 -11.30 10.91 1.00
CA THR A 84 -10.92 11.09 2.41
C THR A 84 -11.50 10.01 3.32
N ALA A 85 -10.80 9.70 4.41
CA ALA A 85 -11.23 8.73 5.43
C ALA A 85 -12.60 9.07 6.08
N SER A 86 -13.00 10.35 6.08
CA SER A 86 -14.32 10.80 6.57
C SER A 86 -15.48 10.41 5.65
N ALA A 87 -15.24 10.13 4.36
CA ALA A 87 -16.30 9.77 3.42
C ALA A 87 -16.74 8.29 3.50
N LEU A 88 -16.09 7.48 4.34
CA LEU A 88 -16.39 6.05 4.48
C LEU A 88 -17.73 5.75 5.22
N ASN A 89 -18.46 6.77 5.68
CA ASN A 89 -19.73 6.64 6.40
C ASN A 89 -20.98 6.39 5.51
N ILE A 90 -20.81 6.10 4.21
CA ILE A 90 -21.97 5.87 3.33
C ILE A 90 -22.33 4.38 3.38
N ALA A 91 -23.54 4.11 3.85
CA ALA A 91 -24.12 2.80 4.14
C ALA A 91 -23.94 1.77 3.01
N PRO A 92 -23.81 0.47 3.34
CA PRO A 92 -23.65 -0.59 2.36
C PRO A 92 -25.00 -0.80 1.67
N THR A 93 -25.13 -0.42 0.39
CA THR A 93 -26.30 -0.80 -0.40
C THR A 93 -25.86 -1.59 -1.63
N ALA A 94 -26.09 -2.90 -1.52
CA ALA A 94 -26.37 -3.89 -2.57
C ALA A 94 -25.32 -4.22 -3.65
N ALA A 95 -24.84 -5.49 -3.61
CA ALA A 95 -24.93 -6.52 -4.67
C ALA A 95 -23.76 -7.52 -4.52
N THR A 96 -23.95 -8.64 -3.79
CA THR A 96 -24.29 -9.99 -4.32
C THR A 96 -23.32 -10.49 -5.40
N THR A 97 -22.38 -11.40 -5.07
CA THR A 97 -22.36 -12.86 -5.34
C THR A 97 -20.95 -13.44 -5.05
N ALA A 98 -20.92 -14.63 -4.43
CA ALA A 98 -19.81 -15.49 -3.96
C ALA A 98 -18.76 -15.90 -5.05
N PRO A 99 -17.67 -16.68 -4.79
CA PRO A 99 -17.36 -17.49 -3.60
C PRO A 99 -15.91 -17.36 -3.07
N SER A 100 -15.70 -17.96 -1.89
CA SER A 100 -14.45 -18.42 -1.29
C SER A 100 -13.15 -17.96 -1.98
N ALA A 101 -12.54 -16.92 -1.43
CA ALA A 101 -11.13 -16.63 -1.64
C ALA A 101 -10.43 -16.65 -0.28
N PRO A 102 -9.23 -17.24 -0.22
CA PRO A 102 -8.61 -17.67 1.00
C PRO A 102 -8.35 -16.47 1.91
N THR A 103 -8.22 -16.76 3.19
CA THR A 103 -7.44 -15.99 4.15
C THR A 103 -6.38 -15.16 3.41
N PRO A 104 -6.22 -13.86 3.68
CA PRO A 104 -5.03 -13.14 3.24
C PRO A 104 -3.85 -13.74 4.01
N GLN A 105 -3.44 -14.95 3.64
CA GLN A 105 -2.16 -15.49 3.99
C GLN A 105 -1.18 -14.49 3.39
N ASN A 106 -0.64 -13.71 4.30
CA ASN A 106 0.62 -13.03 4.19
C ASN A 106 1.58 -13.89 3.35
N HIS A 107 1.58 -13.69 2.04
CA HIS A 107 2.78 -13.97 1.24
C HIS A 107 3.90 -12.98 1.64
N ALA A 108 3.63 -12.03 2.55
CA ALA A 108 4.64 -11.27 3.26
C ALA A 108 5.65 -12.20 3.95
N ASP A 109 5.22 -13.33 4.54
CA ASP A 109 6.13 -14.31 5.15
C ASP A 109 7.01 -15.02 4.11
N GLU A 110 6.42 -15.46 2.99
CA GLU A 110 7.18 -16.08 1.89
C GLU A 110 8.16 -15.09 1.22
N ILE A 111 7.80 -13.81 1.16
CA ILE A 111 8.64 -12.77 0.57
C ILE A 111 9.75 -12.35 1.54
N ASP A 112 9.49 -12.21 2.84
CA ASP A 112 10.54 -11.96 3.84
C ASP A 112 11.51 -13.15 3.91
N THR A 113 10.98 -14.38 3.84
CA THR A 113 11.79 -15.60 3.77
C THR A 113 12.66 -15.63 2.51
N ALA A 114 12.11 -15.27 1.35
CA ALA A 114 12.88 -15.21 0.10
C ALA A 114 13.96 -14.11 0.13
N ILE A 115 13.67 -12.96 0.75
CA ILE A 115 14.63 -11.87 0.93
C ILE A 115 15.75 -12.28 1.89
N ASP A 116 15.41 -12.91 3.02
CA ASP A 116 16.38 -13.41 4.01
C ASP A 116 17.28 -14.51 3.43
N LEU A 117 16.70 -15.41 2.63
CA LEU A 117 17.44 -16.46 1.92
C LEU A 117 18.46 -15.86 0.92
N LEU A 118 18.06 -14.82 0.17
CA LEU A 118 18.93 -14.14 -0.78
C LEU A 118 20.04 -13.33 -0.08
N LEU A 119 19.74 -12.72 1.07
CA LEU A 119 20.73 -12.02 1.90
C LEU A 119 21.75 -12.99 2.50
N THR A 120 21.30 -14.14 3.00
CA THR A 120 22.17 -15.20 3.53
C THR A 120 23.08 -15.79 2.46
N ALA A 121 22.54 -16.07 1.27
CA ALA A 121 23.32 -16.56 0.14
C ALA A 121 24.42 -15.56 -0.30
N LYS A 122 24.10 -14.26 -0.29
CA LYS A 122 25.08 -13.20 -0.56
C LYS A 122 26.20 -13.17 0.48
N GLN A 123 25.88 -13.39 1.76
CA GLN A 123 26.89 -13.43 2.83
C GLN A 123 27.88 -14.59 2.61
N LEU A 124 27.38 -15.80 2.31
CA LEU A 124 28.22 -16.99 2.06
C LEU A 124 29.16 -16.82 0.86
N LEU A 125 28.68 -16.20 -0.23
CA LEU A 125 29.50 -15.87 -1.39
C LEU A 125 30.61 -14.84 -1.09
N THR A 126 30.46 -14.06 -0.02
CA THR A 126 31.44 -13.03 0.38
C THR A 126 32.54 -13.58 1.29
N VAL A 127 32.31 -14.69 2.01
CA VAL A 127 33.30 -15.30 2.93
C VAL A 127 34.22 -16.31 2.21
N ALA A 128 33.94 -16.67 0.97
CA ALA A 128 34.72 -17.61 0.16
C ALA A 128 35.79 -16.93 -0.75
N GLN A 129 36.18 -15.69 -0.45
CA GLN A 129 37.19 -14.90 -1.16
C GLN A 129 38.33 -14.53 -0.23
#